data_AF-A0A7W1F850-F1
#
_entry.id   AF-A0A7W1F850-F1
#
_cell.length_a   1.000
_cell.length_b   1.000
_cell.length_c   1.000
_cell.angle_alpha   90.00
_cell.angle_beta   90.00
_cell.angle_gamma   90.00
#
_symmetry.space_group_name_H-M   'P 1'
#
loop_
_entity.id
_entity.type
_entity.pdbx_description
1 polymer ?
#
loop_
_entity_poly.entity_id
_entity_poly.type
_entity_poly.pdbx_seq_one_letter_code
_entity_poly.pdbx_strand_id
1 'polypeptide(L)'
;KANLINTDYAISLQDYGDHFAQNLDTNAYASVADGATIDQARAAITKITDRYPDVTIQDQTEYKAAQSKAIDQFLGLVTALLVMAVLIALFGIVNTLGLSIYERVRELGLLRAVGMSRTQVKRMIRVESVIIAVLGAVLGVAIGILFGVAMQRALADIGITELAIPVPQLVAYVVVAGIAGVVAAIVPARRAAKLNVLQAISYE
;
A
#
# COMPACT_ATOMS: atom_id res chain seq x y z
N LYS A 1 -25.60 -21.31 0.80
CA LYS A 1 -24.18 -20.89 0.74
C LYS A 1 -23.90 -20.50 -0.71
N ALA A 2 -24.14 -19.24 -1.04
CA ALA A 2 -23.96 -18.72 -2.39
C ALA A 2 -22.46 -18.49 -2.62
N ASN A 3 -21.86 -19.36 -3.42
CA ASN A 3 -20.76 -18.98 -4.29
C ASN A 3 -20.87 -19.85 -5.55
N LEU A 4 -21.56 -19.30 -6.55
CA LEU A 4 -21.91 -19.92 -7.84
C LEU A 4 -21.04 -19.33 -8.96
N ILE A 5 -19.77 -19.06 -8.68
CA ILE A 5 -18.63 -18.74 -9.56
C ILE A 5 -18.80 -17.59 -10.60
N ASN A 6 -19.99 -17.25 -11.13
CA ASN A 6 -20.22 -16.03 -11.91
C ASN A 6 -21.70 -15.67 -12.23
N THR A 7 -22.71 -16.46 -11.84
CA THR A 7 -24.12 -16.15 -12.17
C THR A 7 -25.10 -16.61 -11.08
N ASP A 8 -26.24 -15.92 -10.98
CA ASP A 8 -27.34 -16.25 -10.06
C ASP A 8 -28.20 -17.44 -10.52
N TYR A 9 -27.93 -17.98 -11.71
CA TYR A 9 -28.71 -19.04 -12.33
C TYR A 9 -27.84 -20.25 -12.65
N ALA A 10 -28.40 -21.44 -12.43
CA ALA A 10 -27.87 -22.70 -12.93
C ALA A 10 -28.84 -23.27 -13.96
N ILE A 11 -28.32 -23.68 -15.11
CA ILE A 11 -29.07 -24.36 -16.16
C ILE A 11 -28.47 -25.75 -16.28
N SER A 12 -29.30 -26.77 -16.52
CA SER A 12 -28.79 -28.12 -16.73
C SER A 12 -27.95 -28.16 -18.01
N LEU A 13 -26.91 -29.01 -18.06
CA LEU A 13 -26.11 -29.17 -19.28
C LEU A 13 -26.95 -29.65 -20.46
N GLN A 14 -28.02 -30.41 -20.19
CA GLN A 14 -28.96 -30.86 -21.19
C GLN A 14 -29.76 -29.69 -21.77
N ASP A 15 -30.38 -28.86 -20.92
CA ASP A 15 -31.12 -27.68 -21.38
C ASP A 15 -30.22 -26.68 -22.10
N TYR A 16 -28.97 -26.53 -21.67
CA TYR A 16 -27.98 -25.68 -22.33
C TYR A 16 -27.67 -26.20 -23.75
N GLY A 17 -27.41 -27.50 -23.90
CA GLY A 17 -27.14 -28.12 -25.20
C GLY A 17 -28.32 -28.05 -26.18
N ASP A 18 -29.55 -28.07 -25.68
CA ASP A 18 -30.77 -27.99 -26.50
C ASP A 18 -31.05 -26.56 -27.02
N HIS A 19 -30.55 -25.53 -26.33
CA HIS A 19 -30.88 -24.13 -26.61
C HIS A 19 -29.71 -23.27 -27.10
N PHE A 20 -28.46 -23.75 -26.98
CA PHE A 20 -27.26 -23.01 -27.39
C PHE A 20 -26.44 -23.80 -28.43
N ALA A 21 -26.15 -23.17 -29.56
CA ALA A 21 -25.44 -23.79 -30.68
C ALA A 21 -23.91 -23.85 -30.51
N GLN A 22 -23.34 -23.12 -29.54
CA GLN A 22 -21.92 -23.12 -29.23
C GLN A 22 -21.70 -23.68 -27.82
N ASN A 23 -21.31 -24.96 -27.77
CA ASN A 23 -20.89 -25.61 -26.53
C ASN A 23 -19.36 -25.52 -26.44
N LEU A 24 -18.86 -24.50 -25.74
CA LEU A 24 -17.44 -24.35 -25.41
C LEU A 24 -17.28 -24.40 -23.90
N ASP A 25 -16.76 -25.51 -23.41
CA ASP A 25 -16.42 -25.65 -22.00
C ASP A 25 -15.17 -24.81 -21.69
N THR A 26 -15.36 -23.75 -20.90
CA THR A 26 -14.24 -22.86 -20.51
C THR A 26 -13.54 -23.34 -19.24
N ASN A 27 -14.25 -24.07 -18.37
CA ASN A 27 -13.71 -24.62 -17.13
C ASN A 27 -14.35 -25.99 -16.83
N ALA A 28 -13.56 -26.93 -16.31
CA ALA A 28 -14.05 -28.19 -15.77
C ALA A 28 -13.45 -28.39 -14.36
N TYR A 29 -14.30 -28.81 -13.41
CA TYR A 29 -13.89 -29.05 -12.03
C TYR A 29 -13.95 -30.53 -11.72
N ALA A 30 -12.92 -31.06 -11.06
CA ALA A 30 -12.86 -32.44 -10.61
C ALA A 30 -12.46 -32.49 -9.14
N SER A 31 -13.13 -33.32 -8.35
CA SER A 31 -12.71 -33.65 -6.99
C SER A 31 -11.78 -34.86 -6.99
N VAL A 32 -10.78 -34.85 -6.12
CA VAL A 32 -9.91 -36.01 -5.89
C VAL A 32 -10.69 -37.05 -5.09
N ALA A 33 -10.66 -38.31 -5.53
CA ALA A 33 -11.30 -39.42 -4.82
C ALA A 33 -10.65 -39.65 -3.44
N ASP A 34 -11.43 -40.17 -2.49
CA ASP A 34 -10.96 -40.43 -1.13
C ASP A 34 -9.72 -41.35 -1.13
N GLY A 35 -8.62 -40.88 -0.53
CA GLY A 35 -7.35 -41.62 -0.43
C GLY A 35 -6.39 -41.48 -1.62
N ALA A 36 -6.77 -40.77 -2.70
CA ALA A 36 -5.87 -40.45 -3.81
C ALA A 36 -5.08 -39.15 -3.54
N THR A 37 -3.86 -39.07 -4.06
CA THR A 37 -3.06 -37.83 -4.00
C THR A 37 -3.37 -36.91 -5.19
N ILE A 38 -3.08 -35.61 -5.02
CA ILE A 38 -3.21 -34.61 -6.11
C ILE A 38 -2.34 -35.01 -7.31
N ASP A 39 -1.14 -35.55 -7.08
CA ASP A 39 -0.25 -36.00 -8.16
C ASP A 39 -0.82 -37.17 -8.95
N GLN A 40 -1.46 -38.13 -8.26
CA GLN A 40 -2.14 -39.25 -8.89
C GLN A 40 -3.34 -38.79 -9.73
N ALA A 41 -4.14 -37.86 -9.18
CA ALA A 41 -5.26 -37.26 -9.90
C ALA A 41 -4.79 -36.46 -11.12
N ARG A 42 -3.72 -35.66 -10.98
CA ARG A 42 -3.11 -34.91 -12.08
C ARG A 42 -2.64 -35.84 -13.19
N ALA A 43 -1.90 -36.90 -12.87
CA ALA A 43 -1.43 -37.86 -13.87
C ALA A 43 -2.60 -38.55 -14.62
N ALA A 44 -3.68 -38.89 -13.92
CA ALA A 44 -4.88 -39.45 -14.53
C ALA A 44 -5.58 -38.47 -15.47
N ILE A 45 -5.70 -37.20 -15.06
CA ILE A 45 -6.32 -36.14 -15.87
C ILE A 45 -5.45 -35.81 -17.09
N THR A 46 -4.12 -35.70 -16.92
CA THR A 46 -3.19 -35.44 -18.03
C THR A 46 -3.37 -36.46 -19.16
N LYS A 47 -3.47 -37.75 -18.83
CA LYS A 47 -3.69 -38.81 -19.82
C LYS A 47 -5.00 -38.65 -20.60
N ILE A 48 -6.02 -38.05 -20.00
CA ILE A 48 -7.32 -37.78 -20.65
C ILE A 48 -7.21 -36.51 -21.51
N THR A 49 -6.51 -35.49 -21.02
CA THR A 49 -6.36 -34.18 -21.68
C THR A 49 -5.24 -34.14 -22.72
N ASP A 50 -4.44 -35.19 -22.89
CA ASP A 50 -3.40 -35.29 -23.92
C ASP A 50 -3.92 -35.00 -25.34
N ARG A 51 -5.22 -35.22 -25.57
CA ARG A 51 -5.90 -34.93 -26.85
C ARG A 51 -6.26 -33.45 -27.04
N TYR A 52 -6.12 -32.63 -25.99
CA TYR A 52 -6.54 -31.24 -25.93
C TYR A 52 -5.37 -30.36 -25.44
N PRO A 53 -4.47 -29.94 -26.34
CA PRO A 53 -3.24 -29.21 -25.97
C PRO A 53 -3.50 -27.85 -25.31
N ASP A 54 -4.68 -27.28 -25.47
CA ASP A 54 -5.07 -25.99 -24.89
C ASP A 54 -5.61 -26.11 -23.44
N VAL A 55 -5.78 -27.33 -22.93
CA VAL A 55 -6.29 -27.55 -21.57
C VAL A 55 -5.17 -27.37 -20.54
N THR A 56 -5.34 -26.37 -19.69
CA THR A 56 -4.43 -26.13 -18.56
C THR A 56 -4.97 -26.84 -17.32
N ILE A 57 -4.22 -27.80 -16.79
CA ILE A 57 -4.58 -28.48 -15.54
C ILE A 57 -3.97 -27.70 -14.38
N GLN A 58 -4.84 -27.23 -13.48
CA GLN A 58 -4.43 -26.54 -12.26
C GLN A 58 -5.04 -27.23 -11.05
N ASP A 59 -4.25 -27.43 -10.00
CA ASP A 59 -4.81 -27.74 -8.69
C ASP A 59 -5.28 -26.47 -7.97
N GLN A 60 -5.90 -26.64 -6.80
CA GLN A 60 -6.46 -25.51 -6.04
C GLN A 60 -5.38 -24.51 -5.61
N THR A 61 -4.15 -24.97 -5.35
CA THR A 61 -3.03 -24.12 -4.91
C THR A 61 -2.51 -23.32 -6.08
N GLU A 62 -2.30 -23.95 -7.23
CA GLU A 62 -1.88 -23.31 -8.48
C GLU A 62 -2.92 -22.28 -8.96
N TYR A 63 -4.21 -22.63 -8.91
CA TYR A 63 -5.28 -21.71 -9.28
C TYR A 63 -5.32 -20.48 -8.36
N LYS A 64 -5.20 -20.67 -7.04
CA LYS A 64 -5.09 -19.56 -6.08
C LYS A 64 -3.85 -18.70 -6.37
N ALA A 65 -2.70 -19.32 -6.61
CA ALA A 65 -1.45 -18.59 -6.90
C ALA A 65 -1.54 -17.78 -8.21
N ALA A 66 -2.15 -18.35 -9.27
CA ALA A 66 -2.36 -17.66 -10.53
C ALA A 66 -3.25 -16.42 -10.37
N GLN A 67 -4.34 -16.55 -9.60
CA GLN A 67 -5.24 -15.43 -9.30
C GLN A 67 -4.58 -14.38 -8.41
N SER A 68 -3.85 -14.79 -7.37
CA SER A 68 -3.10 -13.88 -6.51
C SER A 68 -2.02 -13.12 -7.28
N LYS A 69 -1.35 -13.74 -8.26
CA LYS A 69 -0.28 -13.08 -9.03
C LYS A 69 -0.74 -11.80 -9.74
N ALA A 70 -1.93 -11.81 -10.33
CA ALA A 70 -2.48 -10.62 -10.99
C ALA A 70 -2.75 -9.50 -9.98
N ILE A 71 -3.30 -9.85 -8.82
CA ILE A 71 -3.55 -8.93 -7.70
C ILE A 71 -2.23 -8.39 -7.17
N ASP A 72 -1.24 -9.24 -6.92
CA ASP A 72 0.08 -8.86 -6.41
C ASP A 72 0.82 -7.94 -7.36
N GLN A 73 0.72 -8.17 -8.68
CA GLN A 73 1.31 -7.29 -9.68
C GLN A 73 0.65 -5.90 -9.69
N PHE A 74 -0.68 -5.85 -9.59
CA PHE A 74 -1.41 -4.59 -9.46
C PHE A 74 -1.06 -3.85 -8.16
N LEU A 75 -1.05 -4.56 -7.02
CA LEU A 75 -0.64 -4.01 -5.72
C LEU A 75 0.82 -3.56 -5.71
N GLY A 76 1.70 -4.25 -6.43
CA GLY A 76 3.09 -3.87 -6.61
C GLY A 76 3.23 -2.55 -7.36
N LEU A 77 2.47 -2.35 -8.44
CA LEU A 77 2.42 -1.06 -9.15
C LEU A 77 1.91 0.07 -8.24
N VAL A 78 0.80 -0.16 -7.53
CA VAL A 78 0.24 0.81 -6.57
C VAL A 78 1.28 1.14 -5.49
N THR A 79 1.99 0.14 -4.98
CA THR A 79 3.04 0.32 -3.97
C THR A 79 4.21 1.14 -4.51
N ALA A 80 4.63 0.93 -5.76
CA ALA A 80 5.65 1.76 -6.39
C ALA A 80 5.20 3.24 -6.50
N LEU A 81 3.94 3.49 -6.86
CA LEU A 81 3.37 4.83 -6.87
C LEU A 81 3.29 5.45 -5.47
N LEU A 82 2.94 4.67 -4.45
CA LEU A 82 2.93 5.12 -3.06
C LEU A 82 4.32 5.51 -2.57
N VAL A 83 5.35 4.71 -2.90
CA VAL A 83 6.75 5.06 -2.59
C VAL A 83 7.13 6.39 -3.25
N MET A 84 6.75 6.59 -4.51
CA MET A 84 6.98 7.86 -5.21
C MET A 84 6.28 9.05 -4.52
N ALA A 85 5.01 8.87 -4.13
CA ALA A 85 4.25 9.89 -3.42
C ALA A 85 4.91 10.27 -2.08
N VAL A 86 5.42 9.27 -1.34
CA VAL A 86 6.18 9.49 -0.10
C VAL A 86 7.45 10.30 -0.39
N LEU A 87 8.21 9.98 -1.44
CA LEU A 87 9.40 10.75 -1.81
C LEU A 87 9.07 12.21 -2.11
N ILE A 88 8.02 12.46 -2.90
CA ILE A 88 7.55 13.82 -3.22
C ILE A 88 7.14 14.57 -1.94
N ALA A 89 6.42 13.92 -1.02
CA ALA A 89 6.04 14.51 0.25
C ALA A 89 7.27 14.88 1.12
N LEU A 90 8.31 14.04 1.13
CA LEU A 90 9.56 14.34 1.85
C LEU A 90 10.29 15.54 1.27
N PHE A 91 10.34 15.68 -0.06
CA PHE A 91 10.86 16.90 -0.68
C PHE A 91 10.04 18.14 -0.32
N GLY A 92 8.71 18.00 -0.26
CA GLY A 92 7.81 19.04 0.23
C GLY A 92 8.17 19.49 1.64
N ILE A 93 8.36 18.56 2.58
CA ILE A 93 8.77 18.85 3.96
C ILE A 93 10.10 19.61 3.99
N VAL A 94 11.09 19.17 3.21
CA VAL A 94 12.40 19.84 3.14
C VAL A 94 12.25 21.29 2.66
N ASN A 95 11.43 21.52 1.63
CA ASN A 95 11.19 22.86 1.10
C ASN A 95 10.47 23.75 2.12
N THR A 96 9.42 23.24 2.76
CA THR A 96 8.65 23.98 3.77
C THR A 96 9.50 24.36 4.98
N LEU A 97 10.29 23.42 5.51
CA LEU A 97 11.19 23.72 6.62
C LEU A 97 12.29 24.68 6.21
N GLY A 98 12.82 24.55 4.99
CA GLY A 98 13.81 25.46 4.44
C GLY A 98 13.31 26.91 4.40
N LEU A 99 12.09 27.10 3.89
CA LEU A 99 11.42 28.40 3.86
C LEU A 99 11.16 28.94 5.27
N SER A 100 10.57 28.13 6.16
CA SER A 100 10.27 28.55 7.54
C SER A 100 11.53 28.96 8.31
N ILE A 101 12.64 28.25 8.11
CA ILE A 101 13.94 28.62 8.71
C ILE A 101 14.43 29.95 8.16
N TYR A 102 14.30 30.17 6.85
CA TYR A 102 14.72 31.41 6.19
C TYR A 102 13.95 32.63 6.73
N GLU A 103 12.64 32.49 6.93
CA GLU A 103 11.79 33.53 7.52
C GLU A 103 12.16 33.83 8.98
N ARG A 104 12.61 32.82 9.74
CA ARG A 104 12.92 32.92 11.18
C ARG A 104 14.41 33.05 11.51
N VAL A 105 15.28 33.41 10.55
CA VAL A 105 16.73 33.48 10.79
C VAL A 105 17.10 34.44 11.93
N ARG A 106 16.44 35.61 12.01
CA ARG A 106 16.70 36.61 13.05
C ARG A 106 16.34 36.10 14.44
N GLU A 107 15.22 35.39 14.56
CA GLU A 107 14.75 34.79 15.83
C GLU A 107 15.69 33.69 16.31
N LEU A 108 16.04 32.75 15.42
CA LEU A 108 17.03 31.70 15.71
C LEU A 108 18.39 32.32 16.08
N GLY A 109 18.69 33.48 15.50
CA GLY A 109 19.87 34.25 15.81
C GLY A 109 19.89 34.82 17.22
N LEU A 110 18.82 35.49 17.62
CA LEU A 110 18.66 36.02 18.96
C LEU A 110 18.71 34.90 20.00
N LEU A 111 18.01 33.79 19.77
CA LEU A 111 18.04 32.63 20.67
C LEU A 111 19.45 32.08 20.86
N ARG A 112 20.27 32.06 19.79
CA ARG A 112 21.67 31.66 19.87
C ARG A 112 22.56 32.67 20.61
N ALA A 113 22.27 33.97 20.51
CA ALA A 113 22.98 35.00 21.26
C ALA A 113 22.69 34.90 22.77
N VAL A 114 21.48 34.48 23.14
CA VAL A 114 21.06 34.25 24.54
C VAL A 114 21.54 32.88 25.08
N GLY A 115 22.25 32.09 24.26
CA GLY A 115 22.94 30.86 24.71
C GLY A 115 22.39 29.55 24.16
N MET A 116 21.44 29.57 23.21
CA MET A 116 20.95 28.33 22.59
C MET A 116 22.05 27.62 21.80
N SER A 117 22.29 26.35 22.13
CA SER A 117 23.30 25.52 21.46
C SER A 117 22.83 25.09 20.06
N ARG A 118 23.79 24.79 19.18
CA ARG A 118 23.53 24.22 17.84
C ARG A 118 22.74 22.91 17.90
N THR A 119 22.88 22.14 18.99
CA THR A 119 22.16 20.87 19.18
C THR A 119 20.70 21.12 19.55
N GLN A 120 20.40 22.13 20.35
CA GLN A 120 19.02 22.52 20.65
C GLN A 120 18.29 23.02 19.40
N VAL A 121 18.93 23.82 18.54
CA VAL A 121 18.36 24.25 17.24
C VAL A 121 18.04 23.04 16.36
N LYS A 122 18.98 22.10 16.22
CA LYS A 122 18.75 20.86 15.45
C LYS A 122 17.59 20.03 16.00
N ARG A 123 17.48 19.93 17.33
CA ARG A 123 16.41 19.16 17.99
C ARG A 123 15.04 19.81 17.79
N MET A 124 14.96 21.13 17.93
CA MET A 124 13.74 21.90 17.68
C MET A 124 13.19 21.66 16.27
N ILE A 125 14.04 21.84 15.24
CA ILE A 125 13.63 21.65 13.85
C ILE A 125 13.21 20.20 13.56
N ARG A 126 13.89 19.21 14.14
CA ARG A 126 13.48 17.80 14.02
C ARG A 126 12.12 17.55 14.65
N VAL A 127 11.85 18.13 15.83
CA VAL A 127 10.56 17.98 16.50
C VAL A 127 9.45 18.61 15.67
N GLU A 128 9.65 19.81 15.12
CA GLU A 128 8.68 20.46 14.22
C GLU A 128 8.38 19.58 13.00
N SER A 129 9.41 19.02 12.38
CA SER A 129 9.23 18.09 11.25
C SER A 129 8.53 16.79 11.62
N VAL A 130 8.81 16.22 12.79
CA VAL A 130 8.14 15.00 13.27
C VAL A 130 6.66 15.28 13.52
N ILE A 131 6.34 16.43 14.12
CA ILE A 131 4.94 16.83 14.35
C ILE A 131 4.19 16.92 13.03
N ILE A 132 4.76 17.60 12.03
CA ILE A 132 4.14 17.72 10.69
C ILE A 132 3.95 16.34 10.05
N ALA A 133 4.97 15.48 10.09
CA ALA A 133 4.91 14.14 9.50
C ALA A 133 3.88 13.24 10.20
N VAL A 134 3.83 13.26 11.53
CA VAL A 134 2.89 12.47 12.32
C VAL A 134 1.46 12.98 12.12
N LEU A 135 1.22 14.28 12.11
CA LEU A 135 -0.11 14.84 11.82
C LEU A 135 -0.58 14.45 10.42
N GLY A 136 0.31 14.56 9.42
CA GLY A 136 0.03 14.10 8.07
C GLY A 136 -0.31 12.61 8.01
N ALA A 137 0.43 11.78 8.74
CA ALA A 137 0.18 10.33 8.80
C ALA A 137 -1.14 9.99 9.50
N VAL A 138 -1.45 10.65 10.63
CA VAL A 138 -2.71 10.44 11.35
C VAL A 138 -3.91 10.83 10.48
N LEU A 139 -3.84 11.99 9.82
CA LEU A 139 -4.88 12.42 8.87
C LEU A 139 -4.97 11.47 7.67
N GLY A 140 -3.84 11.04 7.11
CA GLY A 140 -3.79 10.09 6.02
C GLY A 140 -4.39 8.73 6.39
N VAL A 141 -4.10 8.22 7.58
CA VAL A 141 -4.69 6.99 8.12
C VAL A 141 -6.19 7.14 8.32
N ALA A 142 -6.65 8.26 8.91
CA ALA A 142 -8.07 8.50 9.11
C ALA A 142 -8.85 8.54 7.79
N ILE A 143 -8.32 9.26 6.80
CA ILE A 143 -8.89 9.34 5.44
C ILE A 143 -8.81 7.98 4.74
N GLY A 144 -7.70 7.27 4.87
CA GLY A 144 -7.51 5.94 4.29
C GLY A 144 -8.47 4.90 4.85
N ILE A 145 -8.72 4.92 6.16
CA ILE A 145 -9.74 4.07 6.80
C ILE A 145 -11.13 4.43 6.25
N LEU A 146 -11.46 5.73 6.17
CA LEU A 146 -12.75 6.17 5.66
C LEU A 146 -13.00 5.67 4.24
N PHE A 147 -12.04 5.85 3.33
CA PHE A 147 -12.14 5.35 1.96
C PHE A 147 -12.11 3.82 1.89
N GLY A 148 -11.30 3.14 2.72
CA GLY A 148 -11.25 1.69 2.78
C GLY A 148 -12.58 1.07 3.19
N VAL A 149 -13.24 1.65 4.21
CA VAL A 149 -14.58 1.23 4.64
C VAL A 149 -15.63 1.54 3.56
N ALA A 150 -15.57 2.72 2.95
CA ALA A 150 -16.51 3.09 1.88
C ALA A 150 -16.39 2.14 0.68
N MET A 151 -15.16 1.80 0.29
CA MET A 151 -14.90 0.88 -0.82
C MET A 151 -15.33 -0.55 -0.49
N GLN A 152 -15.03 -1.05 0.72
CA GLN A 152 -15.51 -2.37 1.15
C GLN A 152 -17.04 -2.45 1.09
N ARG A 153 -17.75 -1.42 1.57
CA ARG A 153 -19.22 -1.37 1.49
C ARG A 153 -19.73 -1.35 0.06
N ALA A 154 -19.06 -0.61 -0.84
CA ALA A 154 -19.42 -0.58 -2.25
C ALA A 154 -19.20 -1.92 -2.96
N LEU A 155 -18.28 -2.75 -2.47
CA LEU A 155 -17.96 -4.07 -3.03
C LEU A 155 -18.62 -5.22 -2.23
N ALA A 156 -19.46 -4.92 -1.24
CA ALA A 156 -20.14 -5.93 -0.44
C ALA A 156 -21.07 -6.80 -1.31
N ASP A 157 -21.73 -6.20 -2.30
CA ASP A 157 -22.67 -6.86 -3.20
C ASP A 157 -21.99 -7.87 -4.15
N ILE A 158 -20.68 -7.71 -4.40
CA ILE A 158 -19.89 -8.64 -5.23
C ILE A 158 -19.10 -9.66 -4.39
N GLY A 159 -19.44 -9.81 -3.11
CA GLY A 159 -18.90 -10.85 -2.23
C GLY A 159 -17.73 -10.42 -1.34
N ILE A 160 -17.31 -9.15 -1.34
CA ILE A 160 -16.28 -8.63 -0.42
C ILE A 160 -16.93 -8.12 0.86
N THR A 161 -17.30 -9.04 1.75
CA THR A 161 -18.05 -8.73 2.98
C THR A 161 -17.16 -8.59 4.22
N GLU A 162 -15.92 -9.07 4.18
CA GLU A 162 -15.01 -8.98 5.30
C GLU A 162 -14.25 -7.65 5.33
N LEU A 163 -14.32 -6.96 6.47
CA LEU A 163 -13.56 -5.75 6.76
C LEU A 163 -12.49 -6.06 7.80
N ALA A 164 -11.23 -6.02 7.39
CA ALA A 164 -10.08 -6.14 8.28
C ALA A 164 -9.35 -4.80 8.37
N ILE A 165 -9.31 -4.21 9.57
CA ILE A 165 -8.52 -2.99 9.85
C ILE A 165 -7.25 -3.42 10.59
N PRO A 166 -6.07 -3.45 9.94
CA PRO A 166 -4.84 -3.92 10.56
C PRO A 166 -4.22 -2.83 11.44
N VAL A 167 -4.78 -2.62 12.64
CA VAL A 167 -4.33 -1.60 13.60
C VAL A 167 -2.81 -1.63 13.83
N PRO A 168 -2.14 -2.80 14.03
CA PRO A 168 -0.69 -2.83 14.22
C PRO A 168 0.08 -2.24 13.03
N GLN A 169 -0.39 -2.47 11.81
CA GLN A 169 0.25 -1.96 10.59
C GLN A 169 0.02 -0.47 10.41
N LEU A 170 -1.16 0.03 10.77
CA LEU A 170 -1.46 1.46 10.79
C LEU A 170 -0.57 2.21 11.78
N VAL A 171 -0.37 1.66 12.98
CA VAL A 171 0.58 2.21 13.97
C VAL A 171 2.00 2.20 13.42
N ALA A 172 2.42 1.11 12.77
CA ALA A 172 3.73 1.04 12.13
C ALA A 172 3.93 2.13 11.08
N TYR A 173 2.92 2.43 10.24
CA TYR A 173 3.00 3.52 9.27
C TYR A 173 3.18 4.90 9.91
N VAL A 174 2.49 5.18 11.02
CA VAL A 174 2.67 6.44 11.76
C VAL A 174 4.08 6.54 12.34
N VAL A 175 4.63 5.44 12.87
CA VAL A 175 6.01 5.39 13.35
C VAL A 175 7.00 5.64 12.21
N VAL A 176 6.81 4.98 11.07
CA VAL A 176 7.64 5.17 9.87
C VAL A 176 7.57 6.62 9.38
N ALA A 177 6.39 7.25 9.39
CA ALA A 177 6.25 8.65 9.03
C ALA A 177 7.03 9.58 9.98
N GLY A 178 7.00 9.31 11.29
CA GLY A 178 7.83 10.02 12.26
C GLY A 178 9.32 9.90 11.96
N ILE A 179 9.81 8.69 11.67
CA ILE A 179 11.20 8.44 11.26
C ILE A 179 11.53 9.21 9.97
N ALA A 180 10.63 9.17 8.99
CA ALA A 180 10.79 9.87 7.72
C ALA A 180 10.86 11.39 7.91
N GLY A 181 10.07 11.95 8.83
CA GLY A 181 10.16 13.35 9.26
C GLY A 181 11.53 13.70 9.86
N VAL A 182 12.07 12.83 10.73
CA VAL A 182 13.44 13.03 11.25
C VAL A 182 14.46 13.06 10.11
N VAL A 183 14.35 12.13 9.15
CA VAL A 183 15.26 12.03 8.00
C VAL A 183 15.17 13.27 7.10
N ALA A 184 13.97 13.72 6.77
CA ALA A 184 13.73 14.92 5.97
C ALA A 184 14.33 16.16 6.64
N ALA A 185 14.22 16.28 7.97
CA ALA A 185 14.73 17.42 8.71
C ALA A 185 16.26 17.48 8.83
N ILE A 186 17.01 16.43 8.47
CA ILE A 186 18.46 16.37 8.69
C ILE A 186 19.20 17.51 7.99
N VAL A 187 18.89 17.74 6.72
CA VAL A 187 19.53 18.78 5.89
C VAL A 187 19.17 20.19 6.39
N PRO A 188 17.88 20.58 6.51
CA PRO A 188 17.51 21.91 6.98
C PRO A 188 17.99 22.18 8.42
N ALA A 189 17.91 21.20 9.33
CA ALA A 189 18.41 21.36 10.70
C ALA A 189 19.93 21.64 10.74
N ARG A 190 20.71 20.97 9.88
CA ARG A 190 22.15 21.22 9.75
C ARG A 190 22.44 22.61 9.19
N ARG A 191 21.67 23.06 8.19
CA ARG A 191 21.81 24.40 7.60
C ARG A 191 21.52 25.49 8.64
N ALA A 192 20.39 25.40 9.35
CA ALA A 192 20.03 26.36 10.41
C ALA A 192 21.09 26.46 11.51
N ALA A 193 21.62 25.32 11.98
CA ALA A 193 22.63 25.30 13.03
C ALA A 193 23.99 25.89 12.61
N LYS A 194 24.28 25.97 11.30
CA LYS A 194 25.51 26.54 10.74
C LYS A 194 25.41 28.02 10.40
N LEU A 195 24.22 28.62 10.39
CA LEU A 195 24.06 30.04 10.12
C LEU A 195 24.86 30.86 11.14
N ASN A 196 25.80 31.68 10.67
CA ASN A 196 26.58 32.59 11.50
C ASN A 196 25.80 33.89 11.67
N VAL A 197 24.99 33.89 12.72
CA VAL A 197 24.10 34.99 13.09
C VAL A 197 24.86 36.31 13.31
N LEU A 198 26.12 36.25 13.72
CA LEU A 198 26.95 37.43 13.97
C LEU A 198 27.33 38.20 12.68
N GLN A 199 27.34 37.55 11.50
CA GLN A 199 27.56 38.25 10.22
C GLN A 199 26.32 39.01 9.73
N ALA A 200 25.12 38.69 10.24
CA ALA A 200 23.89 39.38 9.88
C ALA A 200 23.64 40.66 10.69
N ILE A 201 24.36 40.84 11.80
CA ILE A 201 24.27 42.04 12.66
C ILE A 201 25.39 43.04 12.34
N SER A 202 26.48 42.59 11.69
CA SER A 202 27.63 43.45 11.35
C SER A 202 27.57 44.08 9.96
N TYR A 203 26.42 44.02 9.27
CA TYR A 203 26.22 44.61 7.93
C TYR A 203 25.24 45.80 7.93
N GLU A 204 24.85 46.26 9.13
CA GLU A 204 24.32 47.61 9.39
C GLU A 204 25.31 48.36 10.31
#